data_AF-A0A1H9WMC1-F1
#
_entry.id   AF-A0A1H9WMC1-F1
#
_cell.length_a   1.000
_cell.length_b   1.000
_cell.length_c   1.000
_cell.angle_alpha   90.00
_cell.angle_beta   90.00
_cell.angle_gamma   90.00
#
_symmetry.space_group_name_H-M   'P 1'
#
loop_
_entity.id
_entity.type
_entity.pdbx_description
1 polymer ?
#
loop_
_entity_poly.entity_id
_entity_poly.type
_entity_poly.pdbx_seq_one_letter_code
_entity_poly.pdbx_strand_id
1 'polypeptide(L)'
;MKIRDVNIERLIDFASQSVSKSKALLHAEILLLELKLNEYALLSSQIDRLKAEIEKILLQTDGGILLSIPGVGVTTAAELTVEMGYLSKFTHPEQLIKMAGTNPIIRQSGGKRASTYQISKQGRAGCPSRY
;
A
#
# COMPACT_ATOMS: atom_id res chain seq x y z
N MET A 1 -22.73 18.32 2.29
CA MET A 1 -22.59 19.73 2.68
C MET A 1 -22.52 19.91 4.20
N LYS A 2 -23.54 19.53 4.98
CA LYS A 2 -23.58 19.72 6.45
C LYS A 2 -22.31 19.35 7.28
N ILE A 3 -21.59 18.28 6.94
CA ILE A 3 -20.39 17.86 7.71
C ILE A 3 -19.21 18.82 7.53
N ARG A 4 -19.04 19.45 6.35
CA ARG A 4 -17.97 20.42 6.13
C ARG A 4 -18.23 21.69 6.93
N ASP A 5 -19.48 22.15 6.94
CA ASP A 5 -19.88 23.39 7.62
C ASP A 5 -19.68 23.27 9.14
N VAL A 6 -20.07 22.12 9.73
CA VAL A 6 -19.85 21.82 11.16
C VAL A 6 -18.37 21.75 11.52
N ASN A 7 -17.51 21.21 10.65
CA ASN A 7 -16.07 21.15 10.90
C ASN A 7 -15.41 22.53 10.78
N ILE A 8 -15.89 23.37 9.86
CA ILE A 8 -15.41 24.76 9.71
C ILE A 8 -15.77 25.56 10.96
N GLU A 9 -17.02 25.49 11.43
CA GLU A 9 -17.45 26.17 12.66
C GLU A 9 -16.63 25.73 13.88
N ARG A 10 -16.39 24.41 14.02
CA ARG A 10 -15.54 23.88 15.09
C ARG A 10 -14.10 24.39 15.03
N LEU A 11 -13.50 24.44 13.84
CA LEU A 11 -12.13 24.94 13.67
C LEU A 11 -12.04 26.43 14.01
N ILE A 12 -13.04 27.22 13.64
CA ILE A 12 -13.11 28.65 13.97
C ILE A 12 -13.25 28.85 15.48
N ASP A 13 -14.15 28.10 16.13
CA ASP A 13 -14.36 28.17 17.58
C ASP A 13 -13.07 27.82 18.35
N PHE A 14 -12.42 26.70 18.02
CA PHE A 14 -11.15 26.32 18.64
C PHE A 14 -10.02 27.31 18.38
N ALA A 15 -9.94 27.89 17.18
CA ALA A 15 -8.96 28.92 16.86
C ALA A 15 -9.18 30.19 17.69
N SER A 16 -10.44 30.55 17.96
CA SER A 16 -10.78 31.73 18.77
C SER A 16 -10.42 31.58 20.25
N GLN A 17 -10.41 30.34 20.75
CA GLN A 17 -10.08 30.01 22.14
C GLN A 17 -8.60 29.61 22.32
N SER A 18 -7.78 29.65 21.27
CA SER A 18 -6.40 29.19 21.35
C SER A 18 -5.51 30.19 22.11
N VAL A 19 -4.63 29.68 22.97
CA VAL A 19 -3.70 30.49 23.77
C VAL A 19 -2.45 30.90 22.96
N SER A 20 -2.63 31.18 21.67
CA SER A 20 -1.53 31.39 20.73
C SER A 20 -0.97 32.82 20.80
N LYS A 21 0.35 32.94 20.58
CA LYS A 21 0.98 34.27 20.40
C LYS A 21 0.38 34.97 19.18
N SER A 22 0.30 36.31 19.24
CA SER A 22 -0.17 37.10 18.09
C SER A 22 0.65 36.79 16.84
N LYS A 23 -0.05 36.62 15.70
CA LYS A 23 0.57 36.31 14.40
C LYS A 23 1.63 37.34 14.00
N ALA A 24 1.49 38.59 14.45
CA ALA A 24 2.47 39.67 14.23
C ALA A 24 3.83 39.42 14.91
N LEU A 25 3.88 38.60 15.96
CA LEU A 25 5.10 38.23 16.68
C LEU A 25 5.73 36.91 16.19
N LEU A 26 5.09 36.24 15.22
CA LEU A 26 5.45 34.90 14.76
C LEU A 26 5.97 34.88 13.32
N HIS A 27 6.56 35.98 12.86
CA HIS A 27 6.93 36.13 11.44
C HIS A 27 7.89 35.03 10.96
N ALA A 28 8.89 34.67 11.77
CA ALA A 28 9.85 33.62 11.43
C ALA A 28 9.21 32.22 11.42
N GLU A 29 8.33 31.93 12.37
CA GLU A 29 7.62 30.65 12.46
C GLU A 29 6.64 30.47 11.29
N ILE A 30 5.96 31.53 10.88
CA ILE A 30 5.06 31.52 9.72
C ILE A 30 5.85 31.27 8.44
N LEU A 31 6.97 31.98 8.24
CA LEU A 31 7.84 31.78 7.09
C LEU A 31 8.37 30.34 7.03
N LEU A 32 8.81 29.79 8.17
CA LEU A 32 9.28 28.41 8.24
C LEU A 32 8.15 27.42 7.90
N LEU A 33 6.94 27.66 8.41
CA LEU A 33 5.78 26.83 8.10
C LEU A 33 5.45 26.86 6.61
N GLU A 34 5.47 28.04 5.98
CA GLU A 34 5.25 28.19 4.53
C GLU A 34 6.30 27.42 3.72
N LEU A 35 7.58 27.54 4.07
CA LEU A 35 8.65 26.78 3.41
C LEU A 35 8.45 25.27 3.56
N LYS A 36 8.06 24.80 4.75
CA LYS A 36 7.81 23.37 5.01
C LYS A 36 6.60 22.84 4.27
N LEU A 37 5.53 23.62 4.15
CA LEU A 37 4.35 23.26 3.37
C LEU A 37 4.67 23.20 1.87
N ASN A 38 5.49 24.12 1.37
CA ASN A 38 5.96 24.09 -0.01
C ASN A 38 6.83 22.86 -0.29
N GLU A 39 7.75 22.52 0.61
CA GLU A 39 8.57 21.30 0.53
C GLU A 39 7.69 20.04 0.52
N TYR A 40 6.71 19.97 1.43
CA TYR A 40 5.76 18.87 1.48
C TYR A 40 4.96 18.73 0.19
N ALA A 41 4.43 19.83 -0.35
CA ALA A 41 3.67 19.83 -1.59
C ALA A 41 4.52 19.36 -2.79
N LEU A 42 5.78 19.81 -2.86
CA LEU A 42 6.73 19.37 -3.89
C LEU A 42 6.98 17.87 -3.80
N LEU A 43 7.32 17.36 -2.62
CA LEU A 43 7.59 15.94 -2.39
C LEU A 43 6.36 15.08 -2.70
N SER A 44 5.17 15.52 -2.29
CA SER A 44 3.92 14.82 -2.61
C SER A 44 3.72 14.72 -4.12
N SER A 45 3.92 15.83 -4.85
CA SER A 45 3.80 15.83 -6.31
C SER A 45 4.81 14.89 -6.98
N GLN A 46 6.04 14.84 -6.48
CA GLN A 46 7.05 13.92 -6.98
C GLN A 46 6.69 12.45 -6.72
N ILE A 47 6.19 12.13 -5.53
CA ILE A 47 5.70 10.79 -5.19
C ILE A 47 4.57 10.37 -6.14
N ASP A 48 3.62 11.26 -6.40
CA ASP A 48 2.49 10.94 -7.28
C ASP A 48 2.93 10.70 -8.73
N ARG A 49 3.90 11.48 -9.23
CA ARG A 49 4.51 11.23 -10.54
C ARG A 49 5.21 9.87 -10.61
N LEU A 50 5.97 9.53 -9.57
CA LEU A 50 6.65 8.23 -9.49
C LEU A 50 5.65 7.08 -9.46
N LYS A 51 4.55 7.22 -8.69
CA LYS A 51 3.47 6.22 -8.67
C LYS A 51 2.84 6.02 -10.04
N ALA A 52 2.60 7.09 -10.79
CA ALA A 52 2.05 7.01 -12.13
C ALA A 52 3.00 6.30 -13.12
N GLU A 53 4.31 6.58 -13.04
CA GLU A 53 5.30 5.87 -13.87
C GLU A 53 5.42 4.39 -13.48
N ILE A 54 5.41 4.08 -12.17
CA ILE A 54 5.39 2.70 -11.69
C ILE A 54 4.14 1.96 -12.19
N GLU A 55 2.97 2.60 -12.13
CA GLU A 55 1.72 2.03 -12.63
C GLU A 55 1.81 1.71 -14.12
N LYS A 56 2.32 2.66 -14.92
CA LYS A 56 2.50 2.46 -16.36
C LYS A 56 3.41 1.28 -16.68
N ILE A 57 4.51 1.11 -15.95
CA ILE A 57 5.42 -0.04 -16.11
C ILE A 57 4.74 -1.32 -15.63
N LEU A 58 4.07 -1.29 -14.47
CA LEU A 58 3.37 -2.44 -13.90
C LEU A 58 2.32 -3.01 -14.85
N LEU A 59 1.55 -2.15 -15.53
CA LEU A 59 0.53 -2.55 -16.50
C LEU A 59 1.11 -3.21 -17.77
N GLN A 60 2.42 -3.09 -18.01
CA GLN A 60 3.12 -3.81 -19.09
C GLN A 60 3.59 -5.21 -18.64
N THR A 61 3.36 -5.57 -17.38
CA THR A 61 3.73 -6.86 -16.80
C THR A 61 2.48 -7.62 -16.36
N ASP A 62 2.65 -8.92 -16.05
CA ASP A 62 1.56 -9.73 -15.47
C ASP A 62 1.09 -9.21 -14.09
N GLY A 63 1.89 -8.36 -13.44
CA GLY A 63 1.60 -7.76 -12.14
C GLY A 63 0.37 -6.85 -12.10
N GLY A 64 -0.06 -6.32 -13.26
CA GLY A 64 -1.27 -5.50 -13.36
C GLY A 64 -2.53 -6.20 -12.83
N ILE A 65 -2.58 -7.54 -12.87
CA ILE A 65 -3.72 -8.31 -12.35
C ILE A 65 -3.95 -8.09 -10.85
N LEU A 66 -2.90 -7.76 -10.08
CA LEU A 66 -2.98 -7.57 -8.64
C LEU A 66 -3.82 -6.34 -8.26
N LEU A 67 -3.93 -5.34 -9.15
CA LEU A 67 -4.76 -4.16 -8.94
C LEU A 67 -6.27 -4.47 -8.94
N SER A 68 -6.68 -5.64 -9.43
CA SER A 68 -8.06 -6.09 -9.36
C SER A 68 -8.48 -6.53 -7.94
N ILE A 69 -7.51 -6.77 -7.05
CA ILE A 69 -7.74 -7.22 -5.68
C ILE A 69 -8.11 -6.01 -4.81
N PRO A 70 -9.29 -5.99 -4.17
CA PRO A 70 -9.67 -4.90 -3.28
C PRO A 70 -8.62 -4.68 -2.17
N GLY A 71 -8.16 -3.44 -2.03
CA GLY A 71 -7.15 -3.06 -1.03
C GLY A 71 -5.70 -3.18 -1.51
N VAL A 72 -5.44 -3.67 -2.73
CA VAL A 72 -4.10 -3.67 -3.33
C VAL A 72 -3.92 -2.46 -4.24
N GLY A 73 -3.03 -1.55 -3.84
CA GLY A 73 -2.66 -0.38 -4.64
C GLY A 73 -1.44 -0.61 -5.51
N VAL A 74 -1.13 0.36 -6.39
CA VAL A 74 0.02 0.34 -7.32
C VAL A 74 1.33 -0.03 -6.65
N THR A 75 1.66 0.59 -5.51
CA THR A 75 2.92 0.34 -4.80
C THR A 75 3.03 -1.11 -4.34
N THR A 76 1.99 -1.64 -3.68
CA THR A 76 1.95 -3.01 -3.20
C THR A 76 1.96 -4.02 -4.36
N ALA A 77 1.21 -3.75 -5.43
CA ALA A 77 1.20 -4.60 -6.62
C ALA A 77 2.59 -4.65 -7.28
N ALA A 78 3.27 -3.51 -7.41
CA ALA A 78 4.63 -3.43 -7.95
C ALA A 78 5.64 -4.19 -7.08
N GLU A 79 5.60 -4.01 -5.76
CA GLU A 79 6.47 -4.73 -4.81
C GLU A 79 6.27 -6.25 -4.91
N LEU A 80 5.03 -6.72 -4.91
CA LEU A 80 4.72 -8.14 -5.08
C LEU A 80 5.22 -8.66 -6.42
N THR A 81 5.06 -7.89 -7.50
CA THR A 81 5.51 -8.28 -8.83
C THR A 81 7.03 -8.41 -8.89
N VAL A 82 7.77 -7.50 -8.23
CA VAL A 82 9.23 -7.58 -8.12
C VAL A 82 9.66 -8.82 -7.33
N GLU A 83 9.00 -9.10 -6.21
CA GLU A 83 9.33 -10.26 -5.35
C GLU A 83 9.03 -11.59 -6.05
N MET A 84 7.93 -11.65 -6.81
CA MET A 84 7.57 -12.84 -7.59
C MET A 84 8.46 -13.03 -8.82
N GLY A 85 8.88 -11.93 -9.44
CA GLY A 85 9.54 -11.92 -10.74
C GLY A 85 8.59 -12.37 -11.86
N TYR A 86 9.16 -12.78 -13.00
CA TYR A 86 8.37 -13.23 -14.16
C TYR A 86 7.52 -14.46 -13.83
N LEU A 87 6.20 -14.37 -14.06
CA LEU A 87 5.28 -15.48 -13.78
C LEU A 87 5.56 -16.72 -14.65
N SER A 88 6.22 -16.55 -15.79
CA SER A 88 6.71 -17.64 -16.65
C SER A 88 7.66 -18.61 -15.95
N LYS A 89 8.25 -18.23 -14.81
CA LYS A 89 9.07 -19.11 -13.96
C LYS A 89 8.24 -20.13 -13.18
N PHE A 90 6.92 -19.95 -13.11
CA PHE A 90 6.02 -20.83 -12.38
C PHE A 90 5.14 -21.61 -13.37
N THR A 91 5.18 -22.93 -13.30
CA THR A 91 4.32 -23.80 -14.11
C THR A 91 2.98 -24.04 -13.44
N HIS A 92 2.93 -24.00 -12.11
CA HIS A 92 1.72 -24.23 -11.31
C HIS A 92 1.58 -23.20 -10.18
N PRO A 93 0.36 -22.71 -9.88
CA PRO A 93 0.12 -21.70 -8.85
C PRO A 93 0.60 -22.12 -7.45
N GLU A 94 0.63 -23.42 -7.17
CA GLU A 94 1.15 -23.97 -5.91
C GLU A 94 2.63 -23.61 -5.66
N GLN A 95 3.42 -23.42 -6.71
CA GLN A 95 4.84 -23.03 -6.58
C GLN A 95 4.97 -21.60 -6.04
N LEU A 96 4.07 -20.71 -6.46
CA LEU A 96 3.99 -19.33 -5.99
C LEU A 96 3.53 -19.28 -4.52
N ILE A 97 2.52 -20.07 -4.18
CA ILE A 97 2.01 -20.23 -2.80
C ILE A 97 3.11 -20.76 -1.86
N LYS A 98 3.85 -21.79 -2.29
CA LYS A 98 4.99 -22.33 -1.54
C LYS A 98 6.13 -21.32 -1.39
N MET A 99 6.35 -20.46 -2.38
CA MET A 99 7.33 -19.38 -2.30
C MET A 99 6.93 -18.34 -1.24
N ALA A 100 5.64 -18.01 -1.13
CA ALA A 100 5.12 -17.12 -0.09
C ALA A 100 5.20 -17.73 1.34
N GLY A 101 5.64 -18.99 1.49
CA GLY A 101 5.82 -19.67 2.77
C GLY A 101 4.52 -19.98 3.51
N THR A 102 3.37 -19.68 2.92
CA THR A 102 2.03 -19.86 3.48
C THR A 102 1.22 -20.75 2.54
N ASN A 103 1.26 -22.06 2.77
CA ASN A 103 0.49 -23.01 1.97
C ASN A 103 -0.81 -23.40 2.71
N PRO A 104 -1.97 -22.82 2.37
CA PRO A 104 -3.25 -23.22 2.97
C PRO A 104 -3.61 -24.64 2.48
N ILE A 105 -3.61 -25.61 3.39
CA ILE A 105 -4.01 -26.99 3.06
C ILE A 105 -5.50 -27.15 3.31
N ILE A 106 -6.24 -27.61 2.30
CA ILE A 106 -7.60 -28.12 2.46
C ILE A 106 -7.49 -29.59 2.90
N ARG A 107 -7.82 -29.89 4.16
CA ARG A 107 -7.98 -31.28 4.61
C ARG A 107 -9.42 -31.74 4.37
N GLN A 108 -9.61 -32.61 3.36
CA GLN A 108 -10.80 -33.46 3.28
C GLN A 108 -10.47 -34.83 3.89
N SER A 109 -10.95 -35.10 5.10
CA SER A 109 -11.10 -36.48 5.58
C SER A 109 -12.52 -36.95 5.24
N GLY A 110 -12.61 -38.10 4.57
CA GLY A 110 -13.82 -38.88 4.32
C GLY A 110 -15.19 -38.15 4.41
N GLY A 111 -15.65 -37.60 3.29
CA GLY A 111 -17.07 -37.32 3.08
C GLY A 111 -17.71 -36.11 3.79
N LYS A 112 -16.96 -35.28 4.54
CA LYS A 112 -17.50 -34.04 5.13
C LYS A 112 -16.88 -32.80 4.50
N ARG A 113 -17.69 -31.75 4.27
CA ARG A 113 -17.25 -30.43 3.77
C ARG A 113 -16.13 -29.90 4.68
N ALA A 114 -14.98 -29.59 4.09
CA ALA A 114 -13.81 -29.11 4.79
C ALA A 114 -14.08 -27.73 5.42
N SER A 115 -13.80 -27.57 6.72
CA SER A 115 -14.10 -26.36 7.49
C SER A 115 -12.87 -25.70 8.13
N THR A 116 -11.65 -26.16 7.83
CA THR A 116 -10.45 -25.65 8.53
C THR A 116 -9.31 -25.37 7.57
N TYR A 117 -9.04 -24.08 7.35
CA TYR A 117 -7.86 -23.57 6.64
C TYR A 117 -6.71 -23.43 7.66
N GLN A 118 -5.88 -24.46 7.79
CA GLN A 118 -4.62 -24.32 8.54
C GLN A 118 -3.49 -23.98 7.57
N ILE A 119 -2.72 -22.93 7.89
CA ILE A 119 -1.51 -22.56 7.15
C ILE A 119 -0.47 -23.63 7.45
N SER A 120 -0.13 -24.45 6.46
CA SER A 120 1.01 -25.36 6.58
C SER A 120 2.31 -24.59 6.34
N LYS A 121 3.25 -24.71 7.29
CA LYS A 121 4.60 -24.18 7.17
C LYS A 121 5.48 -25.16 6.40
N GLN A 122 5.22 -25.36 5.11
CA GLN A 122 6.11 -26.13 4.25
C GLN A 122 6.95 -25.18 3.38
N GLY A 123 8.26 -25.12 3.68
CA GLY A 123 9.25 -24.44 2.86
C GLY A 123 9.68 -25.27 1.64
N ARG A 124 10.48 -24.66 0.75
CA ARG A 124 10.91 -25.23 -0.54
C ARG A 124 11.70 -26.55 -0.39
N ALA A 125 11.30 -27.58 -1.13
CA ALA A 125 12.19 -28.66 -1.58
C ALA A 125 12.36 -28.53 -3.10
N GLY A 126 13.57 -28.16 -3.55
CA GLY A 126 13.94 -28.11 -4.97
C GLY A 126 13.43 -26.89 -5.74
N CYS A 127 14.15 -25.77 -5.67
CA CYS A 127 14.06 -24.69 -6.66
C CYS A 127 15.46 -24.55 -7.29
N PRO A 128 15.62 -24.50 -8.62
CA PRO A 128 16.93 -24.30 -9.24
C PRO A 128 17.55 -23.00 -8.76
N SER A 129 18.88 -23.02 -8.61
CA SER A 129 19.70 -21.93 -8.08
C SER A 129 19.38 -20.58 -8.71
N ARG A 130 19.40 -19.56 -7.84
CA ARG A 130 19.26 -18.13 -8.17
C ARG A 130 20.23 -17.73 -9.28
N TYR A 131 19.70 -17.09 -10.32
CA TYR A 131 20.37 -16.10 -11.16
C TYR A 131 19.49 -14.84 -11.15
#